data_AF-A0A956X6D3-F1
#
_entry.id   AF-A0A956X6D3-F1
#
_cell.length_a   1.000
_cell.length_b   1.000
_cell.length_c   1.000
_cell.angle_alpha   90.00
_cell.angle_beta   90.00
_cell.angle_gamma   90.00
#
_symmetry.space_group_name_H-M   'P 1'
#
loop_
_entity.id
_entity.type
_entity.pdbx_description
1 polymer ?
#
loop_
_entity_poly.entity_id
_entity_poly.type
_entity_poly.pdbx_seq_one_letter_code
_entity_poly.pdbx_strand_id
1 'polypeptide(L)'
;MMNQSLLTKPTAVSGPQNRTIIVAAWLSMLFLSRAPQIILQEFLGIDMSSSILQWWLGIALCLTAGTFIWSVLRPLRGYFIVLLTVYGGTTVLDSLTSTAVWQSWFGGQTAAWAVRFFGERLGVVLLALLVTAVLLLLGQSRQDIFLTRGNWQVSSGLRWPGRPKPLGWGVVGPAVALLLAVLFGWGLLALSPGVQRQWPALIPLLPFVLLFAFMNAFGEEMAFRAGPLSQLWRVIGERQAVWLTAVWFGLGHFYGGIPSGMLGAIQSGLVGFLFGMAMIKTKGIAVPVLMHLLIDTAIYVFLAMTAV
;
A
#
# COMPACT_ATOMS: atom_id res chain seq x y z
N MET A 1 14.79 4.98 -33.71
CA MET A 1 13.45 5.55 -33.44
C MET A 1 12.63 4.48 -32.72
N MET A 2 12.54 4.56 -31.39
CA MET A 2 11.77 3.61 -30.59
C MET A 2 10.27 3.84 -30.78
N ASN A 3 9.57 2.77 -31.13
CA ASN A 3 8.16 2.74 -31.45
C ASN A 3 7.32 3.18 -30.24
N GLN A 4 6.69 4.37 -30.29
CA GLN A 4 5.79 4.88 -29.24
C GLN A 4 4.48 4.07 -29.10
N SER A 5 4.33 2.94 -29.81
CA SER A 5 3.11 2.14 -29.85
C SER A 5 2.95 1.13 -28.70
N LEU A 6 3.91 1.00 -27.78
CA LEU A 6 3.86 -0.07 -26.78
C LEU A 6 2.89 0.19 -25.62
N LEU A 7 2.54 1.45 -25.35
CA LEU A 7 1.56 1.84 -24.34
C LEU A 7 0.84 3.12 -24.79
N THR A 8 -0.25 2.97 -25.51
CA THR A 8 -1.21 4.07 -25.67
C THR A 8 -1.62 4.55 -24.29
N LYS A 9 -1.53 5.87 -24.01
CA LYS A 9 -2.17 6.49 -22.85
C LYS A 9 -3.55 5.87 -22.67
N PRO A 10 -3.96 5.46 -21.45
CA PRO A 10 -5.26 4.83 -21.26
C PRO A 10 -6.35 5.79 -21.74
N THR A 11 -6.82 5.55 -22.95
CA THR A 11 -7.99 6.20 -23.53
C THR A 11 -9.16 5.74 -22.68
N ALA A 12 -9.91 6.70 -22.15
CA ALA A 12 -11.13 6.40 -21.43
C ALA A 12 -12.02 5.52 -22.31
N VAL A 13 -12.14 4.24 -21.97
CA VAL A 13 -13.08 3.34 -22.65
C VAL A 13 -14.46 3.71 -22.11
N SER A 14 -15.09 4.71 -22.73
CA SER A 14 -16.50 5.01 -22.53
C SER A 14 -17.32 3.97 -23.30
N GLY A 15 -17.46 2.80 -22.69
CA GLY A 15 -18.33 1.71 -23.12
C GLY A 15 -18.85 0.97 -21.88
N PRO A 16 -19.83 0.07 -22.01
CA PRO A 16 -20.24 -0.78 -20.89
C PRO A 16 -18.99 -1.43 -20.29
N GLN A 17 -18.76 -1.21 -19.00
CA GLN A 17 -17.65 -1.81 -18.25
C GLN A 17 -17.58 -3.29 -18.62
N ASN A 18 -16.51 -3.71 -19.31
CA ASN A 18 -16.40 -5.07 -19.78
C ASN A 18 -16.27 -5.98 -18.56
N ARG A 19 -17.38 -6.60 -18.17
CA ARG A 19 -17.50 -7.48 -17.00
C ARG A 19 -16.38 -8.51 -16.97
N THR A 20 -15.94 -8.97 -18.14
CA THR A 20 -14.82 -9.90 -18.31
C THR A 20 -13.50 -9.33 -17.79
N ILE A 21 -13.17 -8.07 -18.11
CA ILE A 21 -11.93 -7.42 -17.65
C ILE A 21 -11.97 -7.19 -16.13
N ILE A 22 -13.14 -6.79 -15.60
CA ILE A 22 -13.32 -6.62 -14.15
C ILE A 22 -13.11 -7.95 -13.44
N VAL A 23 -13.76 -9.02 -13.90
CA VAL A 23 -13.59 -10.36 -13.34
C VAL A 23 -12.14 -10.82 -13.44
N ALA A 24 -11.48 -10.62 -14.59
CA ALA A 24 -10.08 -10.96 -14.77
C ALA A 24 -9.17 -10.21 -13.79
N ALA A 25 -9.39 -8.91 -13.57
CA ALA A 25 -8.62 -8.11 -12.62
C ALA A 25 -8.80 -8.60 -11.17
N TRP A 26 -10.04 -8.88 -10.76
CA TRP A 26 -10.34 -9.40 -9.43
C TRP A 26 -9.77 -10.79 -9.19
N LEU A 27 -9.95 -11.73 -10.13
CA LEU A 27 -9.36 -13.06 -10.02
C LEU A 27 -7.83 -12.99 -9.95
N SER A 28 -7.22 -12.18 -10.80
CA SER A 28 -5.76 -11.98 -10.78
C SER A 28 -5.29 -11.42 -9.44
N MET A 29 -6.00 -10.42 -8.89
CA MET A 29 -5.70 -9.86 -7.57
C MET A 29 -5.82 -10.94 -6.48
N LEU A 30 -6.87 -11.76 -6.49
CA LEU A 30 -7.03 -12.81 -5.49
C LEU A 30 -5.87 -13.80 -5.52
N PHE A 31 -5.46 -14.28 -6.69
CA PHE A 31 -4.30 -15.19 -6.83
C PHE A 31 -2.96 -14.55 -6.47
N LEU A 32 -2.83 -13.23 -6.64
CA LEU A 32 -1.65 -12.45 -6.27
C LEU A 32 -1.70 -11.91 -4.83
N SER A 33 -2.82 -12.04 -4.13
CA SER A 33 -2.97 -11.61 -2.74
C SER A 33 -2.53 -12.70 -1.76
N ARG A 34 -2.63 -12.42 -0.45
CA ARG A 34 -2.51 -13.44 0.60
C ARG A 34 -3.67 -14.43 0.64
N ALA A 35 -4.75 -14.25 -0.14
CA ALA A 35 -5.90 -15.16 -0.11
C ALA A 35 -5.54 -16.65 -0.32
N PRO A 36 -4.70 -17.05 -1.30
CA PRO A 36 -4.33 -18.46 -1.46
C PRO A 36 -3.58 -18.98 -0.25
N GLN A 37 -2.66 -18.18 0.31
CA GLN A 37 -1.96 -18.55 1.54
C GLN A 37 -2.92 -18.72 2.72
N ILE A 38 -3.82 -17.77 2.94
CA ILE A 38 -4.79 -17.82 4.04
C ILE A 38 -5.67 -19.07 3.89
N ILE A 39 -6.17 -19.36 2.69
CA ILE A 39 -7.00 -20.54 2.44
C ILE A 39 -6.21 -21.83 2.71
N LEU A 40 -5.00 -21.94 2.17
CA LEU A 40 -4.17 -23.13 2.30
C LEU A 40 -3.71 -23.34 3.76
N GLN A 41 -3.29 -22.29 4.46
CA GLN A 41 -2.80 -22.38 5.83
C GLN A 41 -3.93 -22.57 6.84
N GLU A 42 -4.96 -21.72 6.81
CA GLU A 42 -5.99 -21.71 7.86
C GLU A 42 -7.03 -22.83 7.69
N PHE A 43 -7.32 -23.25 6.46
CA PHE A 43 -8.40 -24.22 6.19
C PHE A 43 -7.91 -25.60 5.77
N LEU A 44 -6.69 -25.69 5.22
CA LEU A 44 -6.14 -26.95 4.70
C LEU A 44 -4.88 -27.40 5.44
N GLY A 45 -4.34 -26.59 6.36
CA GLY A 45 -3.13 -26.92 7.13
C GLY A 45 -1.86 -27.00 6.28
N ILE A 46 -1.86 -26.41 5.08
CA ILE A 46 -0.73 -26.41 4.15
C ILE A 46 0.08 -25.13 4.35
N ASP A 47 1.29 -25.26 4.89
CA ASP A 47 2.19 -24.12 5.09
C ASP A 47 2.78 -23.61 3.76
N MET A 48 2.41 -22.38 3.38
CA MET A 48 2.89 -21.67 2.20
C MET A 48 3.86 -20.52 2.54
N SER A 49 4.27 -20.37 3.80
CA SER A 49 5.02 -19.20 4.28
C SER A 49 6.33 -18.95 3.50
N SER A 50 7.07 -20.01 3.19
CA SER A 50 8.34 -19.96 2.47
C SER A 50 8.20 -19.91 0.94
N SER A 51 7.06 -20.35 0.40
CA SER A 51 6.84 -20.51 -1.05
C SER A 51 5.93 -19.43 -1.66
N ILE A 52 5.21 -18.66 -0.83
CA ILE A 52 4.20 -17.72 -1.31
C ILE A 52 4.77 -16.60 -2.20
N LEU A 53 6.00 -16.15 -1.95
CA LEU A 53 6.62 -15.13 -2.79
C LEU A 53 6.92 -15.67 -4.20
N GLN A 54 7.41 -16.91 -4.29
CA GLN A 54 7.66 -17.59 -5.57
C GLN A 54 6.35 -17.82 -6.32
N TRP A 55 5.28 -18.17 -5.60
CA TRP A 55 3.93 -18.28 -6.15
C TRP A 55 3.48 -16.97 -6.79
N TRP A 56 3.54 -15.85 -6.06
CA TRP A 56 3.12 -14.55 -6.60
C TRP A 56 3.97 -14.11 -7.79
N LEU A 57 5.29 -14.31 -7.72
CA LEU A 57 6.19 -13.97 -8.81
C LEU A 57 5.87 -14.79 -10.07
N GLY A 58 5.65 -16.10 -9.93
CA GLY A 58 5.27 -16.99 -11.03
C GLY A 58 3.94 -16.56 -11.67
N ILE A 59 2.90 -16.32 -10.85
CA ILE A 59 1.60 -15.87 -11.35
C ILE A 59 1.70 -14.50 -12.02
N ALA A 60 2.45 -13.54 -11.46
CA ALA A 60 2.63 -12.21 -12.04
C ALA A 60 3.36 -12.27 -13.40
N LEU A 61 4.36 -13.15 -13.53
CA LEU A 61 5.04 -13.42 -14.80
C LEU A 61 4.08 -14.01 -15.84
N CYS A 62 3.32 -15.05 -15.46
CA CYS A 62 2.34 -15.68 -16.35
C CYS A 62 1.26 -14.69 -16.82
N LEU A 63 0.72 -13.86 -15.92
CA LEU A 63 -0.29 -12.86 -16.26
C LEU A 63 0.27 -11.76 -17.15
N THR A 64 1.50 -11.29 -16.87
CA THR A 64 2.19 -10.30 -17.70
C THR A 64 2.42 -10.84 -19.12
N ALA A 65 2.94 -12.06 -19.24
CA ALA A 65 3.12 -12.75 -20.52
C ALA A 65 1.78 -12.99 -21.23
N GLY A 66 0.75 -13.36 -20.48
CA GLY A 66 -0.62 -13.54 -20.97
C GLY A 66 -1.19 -12.29 -21.65
N THR A 67 -0.74 -11.09 -21.26
CA THR A 67 -1.19 -9.84 -21.92
C THR A 67 -0.71 -9.66 -23.35
N PHE A 68 0.26 -10.46 -23.82
CA PHE A 68 0.70 -10.43 -25.22
C PHE A 68 -0.14 -11.36 -26.10
N ILE A 69 -0.64 -12.44 -25.50
CA ILE A 69 -1.36 -13.50 -26.21
C ILE A 69 -2.87 -13.26 -26.14
N TRP A 70 -3.40 -12.97 -24.96
CA TRP A 70 -4.84 -12.86 -24.73
C TRP A 70 -5.33 -11.41 -24.73
N SER A 71 -6.20 -11.08 -25.70
CA SER A 71 -6.76 -9.74 -25.88
C SER A 71 -7.52 -9.21 -24.66
N VAL A 72 -8.14 -10.09 -23.86
CA VAL A 72 -8.86 -9.71 -22.63
C VAL A 72 -7.92 -9.15 -21.56
N LEU A 73 -6.68 -9.65 -21.48
CA LEU A 73 -5.70 -9.23 -20.48
C LEU A 73 -4.87 -8.01 -20.92
N ARG A 74 -4.85 -7.68 -22.22
CA ARG A 74 -4.10 -6.53 -22.76
C ARG A 74 -4.34 -5.23 -21.98
N PRO A 75 -5.58 -4.84 -21.63
CA PRO A 75 -5.84 -3.61 -20.89
C PRO A 75 -5.27 -3.61 -19.47
N LEU A 76 -4.96 -4.78 -18.89
CA LEU A 76 -4.40 -4.93 -17.54
C LEU A 76 -2.87 -5.01 -17.54
N ARG A 77 -2.20 -4.84 -18.69
CA ARG A 77 -0.75 -4.98 -18.80
C ARG A 77 0.01 -4.08 -17.82
N GLY A 78 -0.32 -2.80 -17.76
CA GLY A 78 0.34 -1.88 -16.83
C GLY A 78 0.18 -2.33 -15.37
N TYR A 79 -1.00 -2.80 -14.99
CA TYR A 79 -1.28 -3.31 -13.65
C TYR A 79 -0.44 -4.55 -13.33
N PHE A 80 -0.36 -5.52 -14.24
CA PHE A 80 0.47 -6.71 -14.02
C PHE A 80 1.97 -6.41 -14.00
N ILE A 81 2.45 -5.43 -14.78
CA ILE A 81 3.84 -4.97 -14.68
C ILE A 81 4.11 -4.35 -13.29
N VAL A 82 3.18 -3.55 -12.75
CA VAL A 82 3.32 -3.01 -11.38
C VAL A 82 3.40 -4.14 -10.37
N LEU A 83 2.52 -5.14 -10.44
CA LEU A 83 2.55 -6.27 -9.51
C LEU A 83 3.83 -7.10 -9.65
N LEU A 84 4.27 -7.36 -10.88
CA LEU A 84 5.55 -8.03 -11.15
C LEU A 84 6.72 -7.24 -10.55
N THR A 85 6.68 -5.91 -10.65
CA THR A 85 7.68 -5.02 -10.05
C THR A 85 7.64 -5.08 -8.53
N VAL A 86 6.46 -5.14 -7.93
CA VAL A 86 6.30 -5.27 -6.48
C VAL A 86 6.90 -6.60 -6.00
N TYR A 87 6.47 -7.75 -6.54
CA TYR A 87 6.96 -9.05 -6.07
C TYR A 87 8.41 -9.32 -6.46
N GLY A 88 8.83 -8.92 -7.66
CA GLY A 88 10.22 -9.01 -8.09
C GLY A 88 11.12 -8.11 -7.26
N GLY A 89 10.68 -6.89 -6.98
CA GLY A 89 11.35 -5.94 -6.10
C GLY A 89 11.49 -6.48 -4.67
N THR A 90 10.42 -7.04 -4.10
CA THR A 90 10.46 -7.71 -2.80
C THR A 90 11.48 -8.85 -2.80
N THR A 91 11.49 -9.70 -3.83
CA THR A 91 12.47 -10.81 -3.94
C THR A 91 13.92 -10.30 -3.93
N VAL A 92 14.18 -9.21 -4.67
CA VAL A 92 15.51 -8.57 -4.69
C VAL A 92 15.84 -7.96 -3.34
N LEU A 93 14.88 -7.30 -2.68
CA LEU A 93 15.08 -6.69 -1.36
C LEU A 93 15.30 -7.74 -0.27
N ASP A 94 14.58 -8.87 -0.28
CA ASP A 94 14.78 -9.98 0.65
C ASP A 94 16.20 -10.58 0.49
N SER A 95 16.66 -10.69 -0.76
CA SER A 95 18.04 -11.11 -1.05
C SER A 95 19.08 -10.09 -0.59
N LEU A 96 18.81 -8.79 -0.77
CA LEU A 96 19.68 -7.72 -0.32
C LEU A 96 19.77 -7.68 1.22
N THR A 97 18.63 -7.75 1.88
CA THR A 97 18.52 -7.62 3.34
C THR A 97 19.09 -8.81 4.09
N SER A 98 19.20 -9.97 3.46
CA SER A 98 19.87 -11.16 4.00
C SER A 98 21.40 -11.14 3.84
N THR A 99 21.97 -10.17 3.12
CA THR A 99 23.43 -10.09 2.96
C THR A 99 24.14 -9.68 4.25
N ALA A 100 25.38 -10.13 4.43
CA ALA A 100 26.22 -9.75 5.56
C ALA A 100 26.44 -8.23 5.66
N VAL A 101 26.53 -7.54 4.52
CA VAL A 101 26.69 -6.08 4.47
C VAL A 101 25.45 -5.40 5.06
N TRP A 102 24.26 -5.76 4.59
CA TRP A 102 23.03 -5.19 5.13
C TRP A 102 22.87 -5.49 6.63
N GLN A 103 23.13 -6.74 7.02
CA GLN A 103 23.07 -7.14 8.42
C GLN A 103 24.11 -6.42 9.29
N SER A 104 25.27 -6.03 8.74
CA SER A 104 26.26 -5.24 9.48
C SER A 104 25.82 -3.78 9.71
N TRP A 105 24.99 -3.22 8.83
CA TRP A 105 24.52 -1.83 8.94
C TRP A 105 23.23 -1.70 9.74
N PHE A 106 22.29 -2.62 9.51
CA PHE A 106 20.92 -2.54 10.04
C PHE A 106 20.50 -3.77 10.84
N GLY A 107 21.25 -4.87 10.73
CA GLY A 107 20.90 -6.16 11.32
C GLY A 107 21.63 -6.46 12.63
N GLY A 108 21.28 -7.60 13.21
CA GLY A 108 21.83 -8.10 14.48
C GLY A 108 20.87 -7.92 15.66
N GLN A 109 20.82 -8.93 16.53
CA GLN A 109 20.00 -8.90 17.75
C GLN A 109 20.40 -7.76 18.72
N THR A 110 21.61 -7.21 18.54
CA THR A 110 22.18 -6.13 19.36
C THR A 110 21.98 -4.73 18.76
N ALA A 111 21.45 -4.62 17.53
CA ALA A 111 21.24 -3.32 16.92
C ALA A 111 20.15 -2.54 17.67
N ALA A 112 20.41 -1.24 17.90
CA ALA A 112 19.42 -0.37 18.50
C ALA A 112 18.12 -0.37 17.67
N TRP A 113 16.97 -0.28 18.33
CA TRP A 113 15.65 -0.32 17.68
C TRP A 113 15.56 0.59 16.47
N ALA A 114 16.02 1.84 16.60
CA ALA A 114 15.99 2.84 15.51
C ALA A 114 16.82 2.42 14.29
N VAL A 115 17.98 1.77 14.49
CA VAL A 115 18.85 1.32 13.38
C VAL A 115 18.18 0.20 12.59
N ARG A 116 17.63 -0.79 13.29
CA ARG A 116 16.92 -1.90 12.65
C ARG A 116 15.69 -1.44 11.89
N PHE A 117 14.84 -0.64 12.55
CA PHE A 117 13.61 -0.13 11.94
C PHE A 117 13.89 0.81 10.76
N PHE A 118 14.98 1.58 10.80
CA PHE A 118 15.40 2.39 9.66
C PHE A 118 15.70 1.51 8.44
N GLY A 119 16.45 0.41 8.62
CA GLY A 119 16.71 -0.54 7.53
C GLY A 119 15.42 -1.13 6.94
N GLU A 120 14.51 -1.61 7.78
CA GLU A 120 13.22 -2.14 7.33
C GLU A 120 12.43 -1.10 6.52
N ARG A 121 12.30 0.13 7.02
CA ARG A 121 11.56 1.19 6.32
C ARG A 121 12.27 1.66 5.07
N LEU A 122 13.59 1.63 5.04
CA LEU A 122 14.36 1.92 3.84
C LEU A 122 14.02 0.93 2.73
N GLY A 123 13.86 -0.36 3.03
CA GLY A 123 13.39 -1.36 2.06
C GLY A 123 12.03 -1.01 1.43
N VAL A 124 11.06 -0.58 2.25
CA VAL A 124 9.73 -0.16 1.77
C VAL A 124 9.82 1.06 0.85
N VAL A 125 10.67 2.04 1.19
CA VAL A 125 10.92 3.21 0.34
C VAL A 125 11.61 2.82 -0.98
N LEU A 126 12.61 1.94 -0.93
CA LEU A 126 13.31 1.44 -2.13
C LEU A 126 12.34 0.73 -3.09
N LEU A 127 11.41 -0.07 -2.56
CA LEU A 127 10.36 -0.69 -3.36
C LEU A 127 9.46 0.34 -4.06
N ALA A 128 9.03 1.37 -3.33
CA ALA A 128 8.24 2.45 -3.89
C ALA A 128 8.97 3.23 -4.98
N LEU A 129 10.27 3.50 -4.78
CA LEU A 129 11.11 4.14 -5.78
C LEU A 129 11.29 3.25 -7.02
N LEU A 130 11.41 1.93 -6.86
CA LEU A 130 11.47 0.99 -7.96
C LEU A 130 10.17 0.98 -8.78
N VAL A 131 9.00 0.89 -8.13
CA VAL A 131 7.70 0.98 -8.80
C VAL A 131 7.55 2.30 -9.55
N THR A 132 7.96 3.40 -8.92
CA THR A 132 7.95 4.74 -9.54
C THR A 132 8.85 4.76 -10.78
N ALA A 133 10.09 4.27 -10.67
CA ALA A 133 11.04 4.25 -11.77
C ALA A 133 10.50 3.43 -12.95
N VAL A 134 9.94 2.25 -12.71
CA VAL A 134 9.33 1.42 -13.75
C VAL A 134 8.20 2.18 -14.46
N LEU A 135 7.28 2.80 -13.72
CA LEU A 135 6.17 3.54 -14.33
C LEU A 135 6.65 4.75 -15.15
N LEU A 136 7.68 5.46 -14.70
CA LEU A 136 8.29 6.55 -15.46
C LEU A 136 9.00 6.04 -16.72
N LEU A 137 9.69 4.90 -16.65
CA LEU A 137 10.31 4.24 -17.81
C LEU A 137 9.27 3.74 -18.82
N LEU A 138 8.06 3.41 -18.36
CA LEU A 138 6.90 3.13 -19.21
C LEU A 138 6.26 4.40 -19.81
N GLY A 139 6.87 5.57 -19.62
CA GLY A 139 6.46 6.84 -20.21
C GLY A 139 5.33 7.55 -19.45
N GLN A 140 5.00 7.12 -18.24
CA GLN A 140 3.99 7.80 -17.42
C GLN A 140 4.58 9.06 -16.78
N SER A 141 3.77 10.11 -16.70
CA SER A 141 4.16 11.33 -15.99
C SER A 141 3.95 11.18 -14.49
N ARG A 142 4.56 12.07 -13.69
CA ARG A 142 4.31 12.16 -12.24
C ARG A 142 2.81 12.35 -11.93
N GLN A 143 2.08 13.06 -12.77
CA GLN A 143 0.64 13.27 -12.65
C GLN A 143 -0.15 11.98 -12.88
N ASP A 144 0.25 11.17 -13.87
CA ASP A 144 -0.45 9.91 -14.21
C ASP A 144 -0.36 8.90 -13.05
N ILE A 145 0.76 8.90 -12.32
CA ILE A 145 1.03 8.01 -11.19
C ILE A 145 0.70 8.62 -9.82
N PHE A 146 -0.06 9.71 -9.77
CA PHE A 146 -0.43 10.42 -8.53
C PHE A 146 0.74 10.99 -7.71
N LEU A 147 1.97 11.03 -8.24
CA LEU A 147 3.16 11.60 -7.60
C LEU A 147 3.18 13.14 -7.68
N THR A 148 2.09 13.73 -7.21
CA THR A 148 1.87 15.17 -7.08
C THR A 148 1.10 15.47 -5.80
N ARG A 149 1.03 16.75 -5.43
CA ARG A 149 0.22 17.20 -4.29
C ARG A 149 -1.27 16.92 -4.48
N GLY A 150 -1.76 16.95 -5.73
CA GLY A 150 -3.19 16.92 -6.04
C GLY A 150 -3.94 18.17 -5.57
N ASN A 151 -5.25 18.19 -5.81
CA ASN A 151 -6.18 19.20 -5.32
C ASN A 151 -6.92 18.71 -4.08
N TRP A 152 -6.34 18.97 -2.92
CA TRP A 152 -6.93 18.66 -1.60
C TRP A 152 -8.18 19.50 -1.23
N GLN A 153 -8.52 20.55 -1.98
CA GLN A 153 -9.73 21.35 -1.72
C GLN A 153 -10.99 20.74 -2.37
N VAL A 154 -10.83 19.67 -3.16
CA VAL A 154 -11.96 18.94 -3.74
C VAL A 154 -12.89 18.45 -2.62
N SER A 155 -14.19 18.64 -2.84
CA SER A 155 -15.25 18.23 -1.92
C SER A 155 -15.13 16.75 -1.54
N SER A 156 -15.21 16.47 -0.24
CA SER A 156 -15.37 15.13 0.32
C SER A 156 -16.82 14.64 0.27
N GLY A 157 -17.79 15.52 -0.04
CA GLY A 157 -19.22 15.27 0.10
C GLY A 157 -19.77 15.51 1.51
N LEU A 158 -18.92 15.56 2.54
CA LEU A 158 -19.34 15.81 3.92
C LEU A 158 -19.68 17.29 4.14
N ARG A 159 -20.84 17.56 4.73
CA ARG A 159 -21.29 18.92 5.08
C ARG A 159 -21.23 19.11 6.59
N TRP A 160 -20.68 20.24 7.02
CA TRP A 160 -20.73 20.66 8.42
C TRP A 160 -21.99 21.51 8.66
N PRO A 161 -22.73 21.31 9.78
CA PRO A 161 -23.88 22.14 10.12
C PRO A 161 -23.54 23.64 10.08
N GLY A 162 -24.33 24.44 9.37
CA GLY A 162 -24.09 25.88 9.23
C GLY A 162 -23.06 26.30 8.17
N ARG A 163 -22.44 25.37 7.42
CA ARG A 163 -21.61 25.72 6.25
C ARG A 163 -22.34 25.48 4.92
N PRO A 164 -22.30 26.44 3.98
CA PRO A 164 -22.99 26.30 2.68
C PRO A 164 -22.27 25.33 1.73
N LYS A 165 -20.94 25.19 1.85
CA LYS A 165 -20.13 24.32 0.99
C LYS A 165 -19.67 23.08 1.74
N PRO A 166 -19.63 21.90 1.08
CA PRO A 166 -19.01 20.70 1.65
C PRO A 166 -17.55 20.93 2.00
N LEU A 167 -17.06 20.19 3.00
CA LEU A 167 -15.67 20.22 3.40
C LEU A 167 -14.77 19.53 2.37
N GLY A 168 -13.59 20.08 2.13
CA GLY A 168 -12.59 19.48 1.25
C GLY A 168 -11.85 18.30 1.90
N TRP A 169 -11.22 17.47 1.06
CA TRP A 169 -10.39 16.35 1.52
C TRP A 169 -9.22 16.75 2.41
N GLY A 170 -8.68 17.96 2.25
CA GLY A 170 -7.62 18.50 3.10
C GLY A 170 -8.03 18.72 4.57
N VAL A 171 -9.32 18.75 4.87
CA VAL A 171 -9.85 18.81 6.25
C VAL A 171 -10.38 17.45 6.67
N VAL A 172 -11.25 16.85 5.86
CA VAL A 172 -11.94 15.60 6.22
C VAL A 172 -10.97 14.43 6.33
N GLY A 173 -10.01 14.32 5.40
CA GLY A 173 -9.02 13.24 5.41
C GLY A 173 -8.22 13.21 6.72
N PRO A 174 -7.46 14.29 7.04
CA PRO A 174 -6.68 14.34 8.27
C PRO A 174 -7.52 14.23 9.55
N ALA A 175 -8.73 14.80 9.59
CA ALA A 175 -9.59 14.70 10.76
C ALA A 175 -10.04 13.25 11.03
N VAL A 176 -10.47 12.54 9.98
CA VAL A 176 -10.83 11.12 10.09
C VAL A 176 -9.60 10.28 10.44
N ALA A 177 -8.45 10.53 9.81
CA ALA A 177 -7.22 9.81 10.11
C ALA A 177 -6.76 10.01 11.55
N LEU A 178 -6.86 11.23 12.08
CA LEU A 178 -6.53 11.52 13.48
C LEU A 178 -7.47 10.80 14.44
N LEU A 179 -8.78 10.80 14.16
CA LEU A 179 -9.74 10.05 14.97
C LEU A 179 -9.40 8.55 14.98
N LEU A 180 -9.10 7.97 13.81
CA LEU A 180 -8.71 6.57 13.70
C LEU A 180 -7.38 6.30 14.44
N ALA A 181 -6.39 7.19 14.31
CA ALA A 181 -5.12 7.07 15.01
C ALA A 181 -5.29 7.06 16.54
N VAL A 182 -6.16 7.94 17.08
CA VAL A 182 -6.46 7.99 18.51
C VAL A 182 -7.19 6.73 18.96
N LEU A 183 -8.25 6.31 18.26
CA LEU A 183 -9.00 5.10 18.60
C LEU A 183 -8.11 3.85 18.54
N PHE A 184 -7.26 3.77 17.52
CA PHE A 184 -6.37 2.65 17.30
C PHE A 184 -5.24 2.61 18.34
N GLY A 185 -4.57 3.75 18.56
CA GLY A 185 -3.53 3.86 19.59
C GLY A 185 -4.08 3.57 20.98
N TRP A 186 -5.29 4.04 21.30
CA TRP A 186 -5.97 3.69 22.54
C TRP A 186 -6.19 2.17 22.66
N GLY A 187 -6.68 1.53 21.60
CA GLY A 187 -6.85 0.07 21.57
C GLY A 187 -5.55 -0.68 21.81
N LEU A 188 -4.45 -0.28 21.17
CA LEU A 188 -3.13 -0.90 21.37
C LEU A 188 -2.63 -0.76 22.81
N LEU A 189 -2.77 0.42 23.42
CA LEU A 189 -2.40 0.67 24.81
C LEU A 189 -3.27 -0.14 25.78
N ALA A 190 -4.57 -0.24 25.52
CA ALA A 190 -5.50 -1.02 26.34
C ALA A 190 -5.20 -2.52 26.32
N LEU A 191 -4.72 -3.04 25.18
CA LEU A 191 -4.32 -4.43 25.02
C LEU A 191 -2.92 -4.74 25.58
N SER A 192 -2.15 -3.72 25.98
CA SER A 192 -0.76 -3.87 26.43
C SER A 192 -0.52 -3.22 27.80
N PRO A 193 -1.06 -3.79 28.89
CA PRO A 193 -0.96 -3.19 30.22
C PRO A 193 0.50 -2.98 30.66
N GLY A 194 0.85 -1.75 31.00
CA GLY A 194 2.17 -1.38 31.52
C GLY A 194 3.08 -0.71 30.50
N VAL A 195 2.77 -0.79 29.19
CA VAL A 195 3.55 -0.11 28.14
C VAL A 195 3.59 1.40 28.32
N GLN A 196 2.55 1.97 28.94
CA GLN A 196 2.47 3.40 29.27
C GLN A 196 3.57 3.86 30.23
N ARG A 197 4.25 2.96 30.95
CA ARG A 197 5.38 3.37 31.81
C ARG A 197 6.58 3.85 31.00
N GLN A 198 6.62 3.54 29.69
CA GLN A 198 7.72 3.89 28.80
C GLN A 198 7.59 5.26 28.13
N TRP A 199 6.58 6.08 28.50
CA TRP A 199 6.46 7.46 28.02
C TRP A 199 7.75 8.29 28.13
N PRO A 200 8.51 8.26 29.24
CA PRO A 200 9.76 9.02 29.33
C PRO A 200 10.83 8.57 28.32
N ALA A 201 10.93 7.25 28.08
CA ALA A 201 11.89 6.66 27.14
C ALA A 201 11.51 6.91 25.67
N LEU A 202 10.22 7.19 25.38
CA LEU A 202 9.74 7.50 24.05
C LEU A 202 10.18 8.89 23.55
N ILE A 203 10.30 9.89 24.43
CA ILE A 203 10.59 11.28 24.05
C ILE A 203 11.79 11.41 23.10
N PRO A 204 12.97 10.82 23.39
CA PRO A 204 14.11 10.87 22.46
C PRO A 204 13.88 10.11 21.15
N LEU A 205 12.90 9.20 21.09
CA LEU A 205 12.57 8.40 19.91
C LEU A 205 11.54 9.04 18.99
N LEU A 206 10.85 10.10 19.42
CA LEU A 206 9.80 10.75 18.63
C LEU A 206 10.24 11.17 17.21
N PRO A 207 11.46 11.69 16.98
CA PRO A 207 11.92 11.98 15.62
C PRO A 207 12.00 10.74 14.73
N PHE A 208 12.44 9.60 15.29
CA PHE A 208 12.51 8.32 14.57
C PHE A 208 11.12 7.75 14.30
N VAL A 209 10.21 7.85 15.27
CA VAL A 209 8.79 7.46 15.10
C VAL A 209 8.16 8.18 13.91
N LEU A 210 8.30 9.51 13.85
CA LEU A 210 7.74 10.31 12.76
C LEU A 210 8.42 10.00 11.42
N LEU A 211 9.75 9.80 11.42
CA LEU A 211 10.48 9.39 10.22
C LEU A 211 10.00 8.04 9.70
N PHE A 212 9.89 7.02 10.56
CA PHE A 212 9.48 5.68 10.16
C PHE A 212 8.02 5.65 9.70
N ALA A 213 7.14 6.37 10.40
CA ALA A 213 5.75 6.53 9.98
C ALA A 213 5.65 7.18 8.60
N PHE A 214 6.48 8.20 8.31
CA PHE A 214 6.49 8.84 7.00
C PHE A 214 7.05 7.93 5.90
N MET A 215 8.18 7.26 6.16
CA MET A 215 8.78 6.32 5.22
C MET A 215 7.82 5.19 4.86
N ASN A 216 7.14 4.64 5.88
CA ASN A 216 6.13 3.60 5.68
C ASN A 216 4.92 4.12 4.89
N ALA A 217 4.35 5.24 5.35
CA ALA A 217 3.20 5.85 4.70
C ALA A 217 3.46 6.16 3.23
N PHE A 218 4.58 6.83 2.91
CA PHE A 218 4.95 7.13 1.53
C PHE A 218 5.20 5.86 0.72
N GLY A 219 5.98 4.94 1.26
CA GLY A 219 6.39 3.74 0.52
C GLY A 219 5.20 2.84 0.20
N GLU A 220 4.31 2.60 1.16
CA GLU A 220 3.12 1.79 0.95
C GLU A 220 2.09 2.48 0.05
N GLU A 221 1.87 3.79 0.21
CA GLU A 221 0.97 4.55 -0.67
C GLU A 221 1.45 4.54 -2.11
N MET A 222 2.75 4.66 -2.36
CA MET A 222 3.29 4.58 -3.71
C MET A 222 3.21 3.17 -4.30
N ALA A 223 3.70 2.16 -3.56
CA ALA A 223 3.83 0.80 -4.08
C ALA A 223 2.47 0.07 -4.19
N PHE A 224 1.61 0.20 -3.18
CA PHE A 224 0.39 -0.61 -3.07
C PHE A 224 -0.90 0.14 -3.44
N ARG A 225 -0.85 1.48 -3.58
CA ARG A 225 -2.01 2.29 -4.00
C ARG A 225 -1.76 3.03 -5.31
N ALA A 226 -0.87 4.00 -5.34
CA ALA A 226 -0.64 4.85 -6.51
C ALA A 226 -0.23 4.04 -7.74
N GLY A 227 0.70 3.09 -7.58
CA GLY A 227 1.12 2.17 -8.63
C GLY A 227 -0.06 1.42 -9.25
N PRO A 228 -0.77 0.56 -8.53
CA PRO A 228 -1.91 -0.18 -9.07
C PRO A 228 -3.07 0.72 -9.53
N LEU A 229 -3.45 1.73 -8.74
CA LEU A 229 -4.58 2.61 -9.06
C LEU A 229 -4.34 3.30 -10.39
N SER A 230 -3.15 3.85 -10.63
CA SER A 230 -2.83 4.57 -11.88
C SER A 230 -3.04 3.74 -13.13
N GLN A 231 -2.96 2.40 -13.01
CA GLN A 231 -3.18 1.47 -14.11
C GLN A 231 -4.64 0.99 -14.21
N LEU A 232 -5.37 0.95 -13.09
CA LEU A 232 -6.68 0.32 -13.01
C LEU A 232 -7.87 1.28 -13.17
N TRP A 233 -7.80 2.49 -12.61
CA TRP A 233 -9.01 3.31 -12.41
C TRP A 233 -9.70 3.74 -13.72
N ARG A 234 -8.93 3.89 -14.81
CA ARG A 234 -9.47 4.16 -16.16
C ARG A 234 -9.89 2.91 -16.93
N VAL A 235 -9.44 1.73 -16.49
CA VAL A 235 -9.68 0.45 -17.18
C VAL A 235 -10.90 -0.26 -16.61
N ILE A 236 -11.01 -0.36 -15.29
CA ILE A 236 -12.11 -1.05 -14.58
C ILE A 236 -13.05 -0.09 -13.84
N GLY A 237 -12.76 1.22 -13.88
CA GLY A 237 -13.51 2.28 -13.19
C GLY A 237 -13.04 2.54 -11.76
N GLU A 238 -13.28 3.77 -11.29
CA GLU A 238 -12.81 4.24 -9.96
C GLU A 238 -13.24 3.31 -8.83
N ARG A 239 -14.53 2.95 -8.78
CA ARG A 239 -15.09 2.11 -7.70
C ARG A 239 -14.41 0.73 -7.64
N GLN A 240 -14.26 0.07 -8.78
CA GLN A 240 -13.64 -1.26 -8.83
C GLN A 240 -12.16 -1.19 -8.47
N ALA A 241 -11.43 -0.21 -9.01
CA ALA A 241 -10.01 -0.05 -8.73
C ALA A 241 -9.74 0.21 -7.24
N VAL A 242 -10.51 1.11 -6.60
CA VAL A 242 -10.34 1.42 -5.18
C VAL A 242 -10.67 0.21 -4.29
N TRP A 243 -11.76 -0.51 -4.56
CA TRP A 243 -12.08 -1.71 -3.79
C TRP A 243 -11.06 -2.83 -3.99
N LEU A 244 -10.57 -3.01 -5.22
CA LEU A 244 -9.58 -4.03 -5.53
C LEU A 244 -8.27 -3.78 -4.78
N THR A 245 -7.74 -2.56 -4.79
CA THR A 245 -6.51 -2.24 -4.03
C THR A 245 -6.73 -2.25 -2.52
N ALA A 246 -7.91 -1.85 -2.05
CA ALA A 246 -8.28 -1.93 -0.64
C ALA A 246 -8.32 -3.37 -0.12
N VAL A 247 -8.98 -4.28 -0.85
CA VAL A 247 -9.04 -5.71 -0.49
C VAL A 247 -7.65 -6.33 -0.57
N TRP A 248 -6.86 -6.03 -1.60
CA TRP A 248 -5.49 -6.52 -1.71
C TRP A 248 -4.64 -6.09 -0.51
N PHE A 249 -4.71 -4.81 -0.13
CA PHE A 249 -3.98 -4.26 1.02
C PHE A 249 -4.44 -4.89 2.34
N GLY A 250 -5.76 -5.06 2.53
CA GLY A 250 -6.33 -5.73 3.69
C GLY A 250 -5.85 -7.18 3.81
N LEU A 251 -5.93 -7.96 2.74
CA LEU A 251 -5.41 -9.34 2.73
C LEU A 251 -3.91 -9.38 3.04
N GLY A 252 -3.14 -8.40 2.57
CA GLY A 252 -1.73 -8.23 2.92
C GLY A 252 -1.46 -8.13 4.43
N HIS A 253 -2.42 -7.61 5.21
CA HIS A 253 -2.31 -7.42 6.66
C HIS A 253 -2.76 -8.61 7.49
N PHE A 254 -3.27 -9.68 6.87
CA PHE A 254 -3.69 -10.86 7.61
C PHE A 254 -2.53 -11.48 8.42
N TYR A 255 -1.32 -11.53 7.85
CA TYR A 255 -0.12 -11.97 8.55
C TYR A 255 0.85 -10.79 8.74
N GLY A 256 1.34 -10.61 9.97
CA GLY A 256 2.34 -9.58 10.31
C GLY A 256 1.80 -8.13 10.37
N GLY A 257 0.51 -7.90 10.12
CA GLY A 257 -0.13 -6.61 10.34
C GLY A 257 -0.29 -6.29 11.82
N ILE A 258 -0.48 -5.00 12.14
CA ILE A 258 -0.82 -4.53 13.49
C ILE A 258 -2.19 -3.84 13.40
N PRO A 259 -3.30 -4.50 13.81
CA PRO A 259 -3.39 -5.87 14.30
C PRO A 259 -3.31 -6.88 13.15
N SER A 260 -3.03 -8.14 13.45
CA SER A 260 -3.03 -9.24 12.48
C SER A 260 -4.36 -10.00 12.46
N GLY A 261 -4.46 -11.01 11.59
CA GLY A 261 -5.63 -11.85 11.41
C GLY A 261 -6.77 -11.16 10.67
N MET A 262 -7.98 -11.73 10.78
CA MET A 262 -9.16 -11.25 10.07
C MET A 262 -9.53 -9.81 10.42
N LEU A 263 -9.44 -9.44 11.70
CA LEU A 263 -9.74 -8.08 12.15
C LEU A 263 -8.76 -7.07 11.56
N GLY A 264 -7.47 -7.40 11.59
CA GLY A 264 -6.42 -6.61 10.92
C GLY A 264 -6.69 -6.44 9.43
N ALA A 265 -7.01 -7.52 8.74
CA ALA A 265 -7.27 -7.49 7.30
C ALA A 265 -8.48 -6.62 6.94
N ILE A 266 -9.58 -6.73 7.68
CA ILE A 266 -10.79 -5.91 7.46
C ILE A 266 -10.48 -4.44 7.75
N GLN A 267 -9.85 -4.15 8.90
CA GLN A 267 -9.49 -2.78 9.29
C GLN A 267 -8.60 -2.11 8.24
N SER A 268 -7.48 -2.76 7.89
CA SER A 268 -6.54 -2.24 6.89
C SER A 268 -7.18 -2.11 5.52
N GLY A 269 -8.10 -3.00 5.14
CA GLY A 269 -8.86 -2.88 3.91
C GLY A 269 -9.76 -1.64 3.89
N LEU A 270 -10.52 -1.38 4.96
CA LEU A 270 -11.40 -0.20 5.06
C LEU A 270 -10.61 1.12 5.09
N VAL A 271 -9.47 1.14 5.79
CA VAL A 271 -8.55 2.28 5.78
C VAL A 271 -7.94 2.48 4.39
N GLY A 272 -7.49 1.40 3.74
CA GLY A 272 -6.99 1.43 2.37
C GLY A 272 -8.03 1.92 1.35
N PHE A 273 -9.30 1.58 1.55
CA PHE A 273 -10.42 2.10 0.76
C PHE A 273 -10.53 3.63 0.90
N LEU A 274 -10.49 4.15 2.12
CA LEU A 274 -10.54 5.58 2.39
C LEU A 274 -9.37 6.33 1.73
N PHE A 275 -8.16 5.78 1.82
CA PHE A 275 -6.96 6.37 1.21
C PHE A 275 -7.02 6.33 -0.32
N GLY A 276 -7.46 5.21 -0.90
CA GLY A 276 -7.68 5.10 -2.34
C GLY A 276 -8.71 6.10 -2.86
N MET A 277 -9.81 6.32 -2.12
CA MET A 277 -10.77 7.37 -2.42
C MET A 277 -10.14 8.77 -2.38
N ALA A 278 -9.38 9.07 -1.32
CA ALA A 278 -8.69 10.35 -1.21
C ALA A 278 -7.71 10.58 -2.38
N MET A 279 -6.95 9.55 -2.76
CA MET A 279 -6.01 9.60 -3.90
C MET A 279 -6.73 9.87 -5.22
N ILE A 280 -7.80 9.13 -5.50
CA ILE A 280 -8.58 9.28 -6.74
C ILE A 280 -9.28 10.64 -6.80
N LYS A 281 -9.84 11.14 -5.70
CA LYS A 281 -10.58 12.41 -5.69
C LYS A 281 -9.67 13.63 -5.73
N THR A 282 -8.53 13.58 -5.04
CA THR A 282 -7.56 14.68 -5.05
C THR A 282 -6.60 14.62 -6.24
N LYS A 283 -6.51 13.47 -6.93
CA LYS A 283 -5.53 13.22 -8.01
C LYS A 283 -4.09 13.46 -7.56
N GLY A 284 -3.77 13.11 -6.32
CA GLY A 284 -2.42 13.22 -5.77
C GLY A 284 -2.24 12.39 -4.51
N ILE A 285 -0.98 12.18 -4.13
CA ILE A 285 -0.58 11.31 -3.02
C ILE A 285 -0.50 12.04 -1.66
N ALA A 286 -0.46 13.38 -1.64
CA ALA A 286 -0.20 14.12 -0.41
C ALA A 286 -1.24 13.88 0.70
N VAL A 287 -2.54 13.87 0.36
CA VAL A 287 -3.61 13.60 1.33
C VAL A 287 -3.55 12.16 1.86
N PRO A 288 -3.53 11.11 1.03
CA PRO A 288 -3.47 9.75 1.55
C PRO A 288 -2.17 9.47 2.34
N VAL A 289 -1.00 10.01 1.94
CA VAL A 289 0.23 9.90 2.74
C VAL A 289 0.10 10.59 4.09
N LEU A 290 -0.49 11.79 4.15
CA LEU A 290 -0.72 12.46 5.43
C LEU A 290 -1.68 11.65 6.32
N MET A 291 -2.75 11.11 5.75
CA MET A 291 -3.70 10.29 6.48
C MET A 291 -3.02 9.02 7.02
N HIS A 292 -2.23 8.34 6.19
CA HIS A 292 -1.52 7.14 6.56
C HIS A 292 -0.45 7.42 7.63
N LEU A 293 0.33 8.49 7.46
CA LEU A 293 1.31 8.98 8.44
C LEU A 293 0.69 9.18 9.83
N LEU A 294 -0.50 9.79 9.91
CA LEU A 294 -1.16 10.04 11.19
C LEU A 294 -1.53 8.74 11.91
N ILE A 295 -2.04 7.75 11.18
CA ILE A 295 -2.37 6.43 11.76
C ILE A 295 -1.09 5.69 12.15
N ASP A 296 -0.11 5.65 11.25
CA ASP A 296 1.16 4.96 11.48
C ASP A 296 1.94 5.59 12.64
N THR A 297 1.81 6.88 12.90
CA THR A 297 2.43 7.52 14.07
C THR A 297 1.98 6.82 15.36
N ALA A 298 0.70 6.44 15.48
CA ALA A 298 0.22 5.68 16.65
C ALA A 298 0.85 4.28 16.73
N ILE A 299 1.03 3.61 15.58
CA ILE A 299 1.70 2.31 15.49
C ILE A 299 3.17 2.43 15.91
N TYR A 300 3.91 3.39 15.35
CA TYR A 300 5.34 3.54 15.66
C TYR A 300 5.58 4.05 17.07
N VAL A 301 4.68 4.86 17.64
CA VAL A 301 4.70 5.18 19.09
C VAL A 301 4.61 3.89 19.92
N PHE A 302 3.63 3.03 19.62
CA PHE A 302 3.45 1.77 20.32
C PHE A 302 4.65 0.83 20.15
N LEU A 303 5.19 0.70 18.92
CA LEU A 303 6.37 -0.10 18.63
C LEU A 303 7.64 0.42 19.31
N ALA A 304 7.80 1.74 19.40
CA ALA A 304 8.91 2.35 20.12
C ALA A 304 8.81 2.07 21.63
N MET A 305 7.64 2.25 22.23
CA MET A 305 7.43 1.98 23.65
C MET A 305 7.60 0.51 24.02
N THR A 306 7.24 -0.42 23.14
CA THR A 306 7.43 -1.86 23.40
C THR A 306 8.87 -2.31 23.21
N ALA A 307 9.71 -1.51 22.58
CA ALA A 307 11.11 -1.81 22.33
C ALA A 307 12.07 -1.23 23.39
N VAL A 308 11.57 -0.42 24.33
CA VAL A 308 12.35 0.23 25.40
C VAL A 308 11.85 -0.14 26.80
#